data_AF-A0A6P1E6Y8-F1
#
_entry.id   AF-A0A6P1E6Y8-F1
#
_cell.length_a   1.000
_cell.length_b   1.000
_cell.length_c   1.000
_cell.angle_alpha   90.00
_cell.angle_beta   90.00
_cell.angle_gamma   90.00
#
_symmetry.space_group_name_H-M   'P 1'
#
loop_
_entity.id
_entity.type
_entity.pdbx_description
1 polymer ?
#
loop_
_entity_poly.entity_id
_entity_poly.type
_entity_poly.pdbx_seq_one_letter_code
_entity_poly.pdbx_strand_id
1 'polypeptide(L)'
;MTNYVKIFDKPNHDLIIPEGFKAITADQRQRNHERVTVVRYQRPGKVEPNNAHVTVIYGSDQRLISYNNFAIETHAALPGERVAIDKANQVFERLDSAYASGLTFMRVDRLSRTFRDDQGQVINIPILWVKFAHQNGSYNWVSIGADNQVVEVERESNWDYFRSRRATEEWNYDHWVLARMGRGPQLEAPEALA
;
A
#
# COMPACT_ATOMS: atom_id res chain seq x y z
N MET A 1 -12.38 19.52 0.51
CA MET A 1 -12.08 19.11 -0.90
C MET A 1 -11.34 17.79 -0.84
N THR A 2 -11.75 16.78 -1.61
CA THR A 2 -11.05 15.48 -1.63
C THR A 2 -9.70 15.62 -2.30
N ASN A 3 -8.64 15.22 -1.59
CA ASN A 3 -7.28 15.22 -2.13
C ASN A 3 -6.95 13.84 -2.70
N TYR A 4 -6.08 13.81 -3.70
CA TYR A 4 -5.66 12.58 -4.36
C TYR A 4 -4.14 12.52 -4.45
N VAL A 5 -3.59 11.31 -4.43
CA VAL A 5 -2.19 11.05 -4.74
C VAL A 5 -1.91 11.55 -6.15
N LYS A 6 -0.79 12.24 -6.33
CA LYS A 6 -0.35 12.71 -7.65
C LYS A 6 0.69 11.76 -8.22
N ILE A 7 0.59 11.50 -9.51
CA ILE A 7 1.55 10.69 -10.27
C ILE A 7 1.92 11.51 -11.49
N PHE A 8 3.21 11.84 -11.64
CA PHE A 8 3.68 12.80 -12.64
C PHE A 8 2.84 14.10 -12.63
N ASP A 9 2.63 14.66 -11.43
CA ASP A 9 1.81 15.85 -11.14
C ASP A 9 0.31 15.77 -11.46
N LYS A 10 -0.18 14.62 -11.95
CA LYS A 10 -1.60 14.40 -12.24
C LYS A 10 -2.28 13.66 -11.08
N PRO A 11 -3.46 14.11 -10.63
CA PRO A 11 -4.20 13.39 -9.58
C PRO A 11 -4.68 12.03 -10.08
N ASN A 12 -4.51 11.00 -9.26
CA ASN A 12 -5.12 9.69 -9.47
C ASN A 12 -6.37 9.55 -8.59
N HIS A 13 -7.55 9.56 -9.22
CA HIS A 13 -8.83 9.60 -8.51
C HIS A 13 -9.20 8.29 -7.78
N ASP A 14 -8.42 7.23 -7.96
CA ASP A 14 -8.56 6.00 -7.16
C ASP A 14 -7.82 6.08 -5.83
N LEU A 15 -6.83 6.96 -5.70
CA LEU A 15 -5.87 7.00 -4.59
C LEU A 15 -6.15 8.23 -3.72
N ILE A 16 -7.10 8.06 -2.80
CA ILE A 16 -7.61 9.15 -1.96
C ILE A 16 -6.63 9.46 -0.82
N ILE A 17 -6.37 10.76 -0.63
CA ILE A 17 -5.79 11.30 0.59
C ILE A 17 -6.95 11.87 1.42
N PRO A 18 -7.25 11.31 2.61
CA PRO A 18 -8.37 11.76 3.44
C PRO A 18 -8.36 13.25 3.74
N GLU A 19 -9.53 13.82 3.97
CA GLU A 19 -9.65 15.24 4.30
C GLU A 19 -8.91 15.57 5.61
N GLY A 20 -8.21 16.71 5.61
CA GLY A 20 -7.38 17.14 6.75
C GLY A 20 -6.01 16.46 6.84
N PHE A 21 -5.73 15.44 6.01
CA PHE A 21 -4.40 14.84 5.98
C PHE A 21 -3.43 15.74 5.21
N LYS A 22 -2.20 15.86 5.72
CA LYS A 22 -1.10 16.59 5.09
C LYS A 22 0.13 15.69 5.05
N ALA A 23 1.00 15.91 4.06
CA ALA A 23 2.32 15.29 4.07
C ALA A 23 3.09 15.81 5.30
N ILE A 24 3.43 14.90 6.22
CA ILE A 24 4.11 15.23 7.47
C ILE A 24 5.57 14.77 7.47
N THR A 25 5.91 13.75 6.68
CA THR A 25 7.27 13.27 6.48
C THR A 25 7.44 12.89 5.01
N ALA A 26 8.66 13.10 4.51
CA ALA A 26 9.08 12.70 3.18
C ALA A 26 10.56 12.31 3.25
N ASP A 27 10.84 11.01 3.28
CA ASP A 27 12.20 10.48 3.49
C ASP A 27 12.67 9.68 2.27
N GLN A 28 13.98 9.70 2.05
CA GLN A 28 14.62 8.80 1.08
C GLN A 28 14.98 7.48 1.77
N ARG A 29 14.60 6.35 1.14
CA ARG A 29 14.90 5.00 1.61
C ARG A 29 15.47 4.15 0.47
N GLN A 30 16.06 3.01 0.80
CA GLN A 30 16.42 1.97 -0.17
C GLN A 30 15.31 0.93 -0.21
N ARG A 31 14.85 0.57 -1.42
CA ARG A 31 13.91 -0.54 -1.65
C ARG A 31 14.31 -1.27 -2.91
N ASN A 32 14.51 -2.59 -2.85
CA ASN A 32 14.99 -3.40 -3.99
C ASN A 32 16.26 -2.82 -4.66
N HIS A 33 17.22 -2.35 -3.88
CA HIS A 33 18.44 -1.68 -4.38
C HIS A 33 18.22 -0.37 -5.15
N GLU A 34 17.01 0.20 -5.14
CA GLU A 34 16.70 1.52 -5.67
C GLU A 34 16.38 2.52 -4.55
N ARG A 35 16.78 3.78 -4.75
CA ARG A 35 16.33 4.88 -3.90
C ARG A 35 14.86 5.20 -4.17
N VAL A 36 14.07 5.22 -3.10
CA VAL A 36 12.64 5.56 -3.14
C VAL A 36 12.34 6.72 -2.21
N THR A 37 11.29 7.48 -2.52
CA THR A 37 10.73 8.52 -1.65
C THR A 37 9.54 7.95 -0.91
N VAL A 38 9.56 7.96 0.42
CA VAL A 38 8.46 7.51 1.27
C VAL A 38 7.80 8.74 1.89
N VAL A 39 6.54 8.96 1.55
CA VAL A 39 5.75 10.10 2.04
C VAL A 39 4.64 9.59 2.94
N ARG A 40 4.58 10.09 4.17
CA ARG A 40 3.46 9.83 5.09
C ARG A 40 2.53 11.02 5.12
N TYR A 41 1.25 10.75 4.95
CA TYR A 41 0.16 11.70 5.16
C TYR A 41 -0.64 11.30 6.40
N GLN A 42 -0.92 12.25 7.28
CA GLN A 42 -1.85 12.09 8.40
C GLN A 42 -2.38 13.45 8.82
N ARG A 43 -3.32 13.48 9.78
CA ARG A 43 -3.70 14.74 10.44
C ARG A 43 -2.47 15.38 11.11
N PRO A 44 -2.37 16.72 11.12
CA PRO A 44 -1.32 17.42 11.84
C PRO A 44 -1.31 17.01 13.32
N GLY A 45 -0.12 16.74 13.85
CA GLY A 45 0.04 16.25 15.21
C GLY A 45 1.25 15.34 15.33
N LYS A 46 1.29 14.56 16.41
CA LYS A 46 2.36 13.60 16.65
C LYS A 46 2.26 12.44 15.67
N VAL A 47 3.41 11.99 15.17
CA VAL A 47 3.51 10.78 14.33
C VAL A 47 3.57 9.57 15.26
N GLU A 48 2.53 8.74 15.24
CA GLU A 48 2.47 7.53 16.04
C GLU A 48 2.31 6.31 15.14
N PRO A 49 3.10 5.24 15.33
CA PRO A 49 2.98 4.03 14.54
C PRO A 49 1.57 3.43 14.63
N ASN A 50 1.07 2.93 13.50
CA ASN A 50 -0.23 2.30 13.30
C ASN A 50 -1.44 3.20 13.56
N ASN A 51 -1.27 4.53 13.70
CA ASN A 51 -2.40 5.46 13.73
C ASN A 51 -3.06 5.61 12.34
N ALA A 52 -4.11 6.41 12.23
CA ALA A 52 -4.71 6.75 10.95
C ALA A 52 -3.71 7.50 10.04
N HIS A 53 -3.33 6.89 8.91
CA HIS A 53 -2.38 7.49 7.96
C HIS A 53 -2.53 6.95 6.53
N VAL A 54 -1.92 7.67 5.59
CA VAL A 54 -1.65 7.18 4.24
C VAL A 54 -0.13 7.17 4.03
N THR A 55 0.41 6.06 3.54
CA THR A 55 1.81 5.99 3.11
C THR A 55 1.87 5.84 1.60
N VAL A 56 2.73 6.63 0.96
CA VAL A 56 2.96 6.59 -0.49
C VAL A 56 4.45 6.44 -0.74
N ILE A 57 4.81 5.51 -1.62
CA ILE A 57 6.20 5.27 -2.02
C ILE A 57 6.32 5.56 -3.51
N TYR A 58 7.25 6.45 -3.86
CA TYR A 58 7.61 6.77 -5.24
C TYR A 58 9.00 6.24 -5.55
N GLY A 59 9.15 5.71 -6.77
CA GLY A 59 10.45 5.44 -7.35
C GLY A 59 11.27 6.70 -7.60
N SER A 60 12.55 6.52 -7.89
CA SER A 60 13.45 7.63 -8.24
C SER A 60 13.02 8.38 -9.51
N ASP A 61 12.29 7.71 -10.39
CA ASP A 61 11.66 8.23 -11.61
C ASP A 61 10.23 8.75 -11.38
N GLN A 62 9.82 8.96 -10.12
CA GLN A 62 8.50 9.44 -9.71
C GLN A 62 7.31 8.50 -10.00
N ARG A 63 7.56 7.27 -10.48
CA ARG A 63 6.48 6.28 -10.61
C ARG A 63 5.94 5.91 -9.23
N LEU A 64 4.64 5.66 -9.14
CA LEU A 64 4.05 5.14 -7.90
C LEU A 64 4.47 3.68 -7.71
N ILE A 65 5.15 3.36 -6.61
CA ILE A 65 5.50 1.99 -6.23
C ILE A 65 4.46 1.40 -5.27
N SER A 66 4.07 2.19 -4.26
CA SER A 66 3.13 1.72 -3.24
C SER A 66 2.24 2.86 -2.74
N TYR A 67 1.01 2.51 -2.39
CA TYR A 67 0.03 3.36 -1.72
C TYR A 67 -0.69 2.51 -0.69
N ASN A 68 -0.81 2.98 0.54
CA ASN A 68 -1.59 2.33 1.60
C ASN A 68 -2.39 3.38 2.35
N ASN A 69 -3.71 3.24 2.39
CA ASN A 69 -4.59 4.12 3.14
C ASN A 69 -5.17 3.37 4.34
N PHE A 70 -4.51 3.55 5.48
CA PHE A 70 -4.89 3.01 6.78
C PHE A 70 -5.62 4.07 7.60
N ALA A 71 -6.66 4.64 7.00
CA ALA A 71 -7.56 5.61 7.63
C ALA A 71 -9.01 5.47 7.13
N ILE A 72 -9.32 4.33 6.51
CA ILE A 72 -10.64 4.06 5.93
C ILE A 72 -11.52 3.46 7.01
N GLU A 73 -12.55 4.20 7.40
CA GLU A 73 -13.59 3.73 8.30
C GLU A 73 -14.90 3.61 7.50
N THR A 74 -15.37 2.38 7.35
CA THR A 74 -16.61 2.09 6.62
C THR A 74 -17.24 0.80 7.13
N HIS A 75 -18.57 0.77 7.12
CA HIS A 75 -19.38 -0.40 7.43
C HIS A 75 -20.07 -0.98 6.18
N ALA A 76 -19.74 -0.45 5.00
CA ALA A 76 -20.28 -0.98 3.75
C ALA A 76 -19.73 -2.38 3.46
N ALA A 77 -20.42 -3.11 2.59
CA ALA A 77 -20.01 -4.43 2.18
C ALA A 77 -18.81 -4.37 1.21
N LEU A 78 -17.96 -5.40 1.25
CA LEU A 78 -16.98 -5.62 0.20
C LEU A 78 -17.69 -5.87 -1.15
N PRO A 79 -17.12 -5.39 -2.26
CA PRO A 79 -17.64 -5.73 -3.58
C PRO A 79 -17.49 -7.22 -3.86
N GLY A 80 -18.15 -7.71 -4.92
CA GLY A 80 -17.90 -9.06 -5.43
C GLY A 80 -16.49 -9.21 -6.02
N GLU A 81 -15.93 -10.42 -5.99
CA GLU A 81 -14.56 -10.68 -6.45
C GLU A 81 -14.31 -10.25 -7.90
N ARG A 82 -15.27 -10.47 -8.82
CA ARG A 82 -15.17 -10.00 -10.21
C ARG A 82 -14.99 -8.48 -10.28
N VAL A 83 -15.77 -7.74 -9.50
CA VAL A 83 -15.69 -6.26 -9.44
C VAL A 83 -14.35 -5.81 -8.88
N ALA A 84 -13.83 -6.49 -7.85
CA ALA A 84 -12.52 -6.19 -7.30
C ALA A 84 -11.38 -6.46 -8.30
N ILE A 85 -11.44 -7.57 -9.05
CA ILE A 85 -10.47 -7.89 -10.11
C ILE A 85 -10.51 -6.84 -11.22
N ASP A 86 -11.70 -6.48 -11.70
CA ASP A 86 -11.85 -5.47 -12.75
C ASP A 86 -11.34 -4.10 -12.28
N LYS A 87 -11.63 -3.71 -11.04
CA LYS A 87 -11.11 -2.50 -10.42
C LYS A 87 -9.58 -2.53 -10.31
N ALA A 88 -8.99 -3.64 -9.85
CA ALA A 88 -7.55 -3.79 -9.72
C ALA A 88 -6.82 -3.67 -11.07
N ASN A 89 -7.35 -4.31 -12.13
CA ASN A 89 -6.84 -4.15 -13.49
C ASN A 89 -6.91 -2.69 -13.95
N GLN A 90 -8.07 -2.04 -13.78
CA GLN A 90 -8.23 -0.62 -14.13
C GLN A 90 -7.24 0.29 -13.39
N VAL A 91 -6.97 0.01 -12.12
CA VAL A 91 -6.00 0.76 -11.32
C VAL A 91 -4.61 0.61 -11.94
N PHE A 92 -4.12 -0.61 -12.19
CA PHE A 92 -2.82 -0.80 -12.82
C PHE A 92 -2.72 -0.18 -14.21
N GLU A 93 -3.74 -0.35 -15.06
CA GLU A 93 -3.80 0.27 -16.40
C GLU A 93 -3.74 1.80 -16.34
N ARG A 94 -4.45 2.43 -15.39
CA ARG A 94 -4.42 3.89 -15.19
C ARG A 94 -3.10 4.38 -14.61
N LEU A 95 -2.42 3.57 -13.80
CA LEU A 95 -1.14 3.90 -13.21
C LEU A 95 -0.03 3.88 -14.26
N ASP A 96 0.04 2.80 -15.02
CA ASP A 96 1.12 2.51 -15.96
C ASP A 96 0.68 1.35 -16.87
N SER A 97 0.06 1.66 -18.01
CA SER A 97 -0.46 0.63 -18.93
C SER A 97 0.65 -0.25 -19.52
N ALA A 98 1.86 0.30 -19.68
CA ALA A 98 3.00 -0.47 -20.17
C ALA A 98 3.41 -1.53 -19.15
N TYR A 99 3.52 -1.15 -17.87
CA TYR A 99 3.75 -2.10 -16.78
C TYR A 99 2.58 -3.08 -16.60
N ALA A 100 1.33 -2.60 -16.69
CA ALA A 100 0.13 -3.42 -16.53
C ALA A 100 0.07 -4.57 -17.54
N SER A 101 0.57 -4.36 -18.76
CA SER A 101 0.63 -5.39 -19.80
C SER A 101 1.44 -6.65 -19.42
N GLY A 102 2.36 -6.53 -18.46
CA GLY A 102 3.16 -7.64 -17.94
C GLY A 102 2.50 -8.38 -16.78
N LEU A 103 1.34 -7.93 -16.28
CA LEU A 103 0.66 -8.54 -15.14
C LEU A 103 -0.12 -9.79 -15.54
N THR A 104 -0.13 -10.78 -14.64
CA THR A 104 -0.95 -11.98 -14.74
C THR A 104 -1.68 -12.18 -13.42
N PHE A 105 -3.01 -12.18 -13.47
CA PHE A 105 -3.84 -12.43 -12.29
C PHE A 105 -3.50 -13.79 -11.66
N MET A 106 -3.41 -13.82 -10.33
CA MET A 106 -3.13 -15.03 -9.56
C MET A 106 -4.36 -15.50 -8.78
N ARG A 107 -4.84 -14.67 -7.85
CA ARG A 107 -5.94 -14.97 -6.94
C ARG A 107 -6.44 -13.73 -6.22
N VAL A 108 -7.56 -13.89 -5.52
CA VAL A 108 -8.07 -12.92 -4.54
C VAL A 108 -8.04 -13.58 -3.17
N ASP A 109 -7.41 -12.94 -2.20
CA ASP A 109 -7.44 -13.36 -0.79
C ASP A 109 -8.34 -12.39 0.02
N ARG A 110 -9.09 -12.89 1.00
CA ARG A 110 -9.83 -12.05 1.96
C ARG A 110 -8.97 -11.79 3.17
N LEU A 111 -8.66 -10.52 3.44
CA LEU A 111 -7.84 -10.12 4.58
C LEU A 111 -8.48 -8.93 5.30
N SER A 112 -7.83 -8.53 6.38
CA SER A 112 -8.12 -7.32 7.10
C SER A 112 -6.84 -6.50 7.30
N ARG A 113 -6.98 -5.18 7.27
CA ARG A 113 -5.98 -4.20 7.74
C ARG A 113 -6.52 -3.50 8.97
N THR A 114 -5.63 -2.90 9.76
CA THR A 114 -6.04 -2.18 10.95
C THR A 114 -5.29 -0.88 11.12
N PHE A 115 -5.93 0.09 11.75
CA PHE A 115 -5.28 1.29 12.28
C PHE A 115 -5.87 1.63 13.64
N ARG A 116 -5.19 2.51 14.38
CA ARG A 116 -5.69 3.12 15.61
C ARG A 116 -6.25 4.50 15.31
N ASP A 117 -7.48 4.75 15.72
CA ASP A 117 -8.09 6.06 15.61
C ASP A 117 -7.53 7.04 16.66
N ASP A 118 -8.04 8.28 16.66
CA ASP A 118 -7.63 9.33 17.59
C ASP A 118 -8.01 9.02 19.06
N GLN A 119 -8.88 8.03 19.30
CA GLN A 119 -9.28 7.55 20.62
C GLN A 119 -8.44 6.32 21.06
N GLY A 120 -7.54 5.84 20.20
CA GLY A 120 -6.73 4.64 20.42
C GLY A 120 -7.44 3.32 20.14
N GLN A 121 -8.69 3.37 19.64
CA GLN A 121 -9.46 2.20 19.26
C GLN A 121 -8.90 1.60 17.95
N VAL A 122 -8.81 0.28 17.91
CA VAL A 122 -8.38 -0.45 16.71
C VAL A 122 -9.57 -0.56 15.76
N ILE A 123 -9.46 0.08 14.60
CA ILE A 123 -10.43 0.01 13.51
C ILE A 123 -9.99 -1.07 12.52
N ASN A 124 -10.95 -1.87 12.06
CA ASN A 124 -10.75 -2.95 11.11
C ASN A 124 -11.17 -2.53 9.70
N ILE A 125 -10.32 -2.78 8.71
CA ILE A 125 -10.58 -2.52 7.30
C ILE A 125 -10.62 -3.88 6.58
N PRO A 126 -11.81 -4.45 6.32
CA PRO A 126 -11.91 -5.64 5.51
C PRO A 126 -11.48 -5.32 4.07
N ILE A 127 -10.75 -6.24 3.42
CA ILE A 127 -10.25 -6.07 2.06
C ILE A 127 -10.32 -7.35 1.23
N LEU A 128 -10.49 -7.17 -0.08
CA LEU A 128 -10.16 -8.15 -1.12
C LEU A 128 -8.78 -7.84 -1.69
N TRP A 129 -7.81 -8.72 -1.40
CA TRP A 129 -6.43 -8.58 -1.83
C TRP A 129 -6.22 -9.28 -3.18
N VAL A 130 -6.30 -8.52 -4.26
CA VAL A 130 -6.18 -9.02 -5.64
C VAL A 130 -4.72 -9.05 -6.04
N LYS A 131 -4.20 -10.26 -6.32
CA LYS A 131 -2.78 -10.50 -6.56
C LYS A 131 -2.47 -10.78 -8.01
N PHE A 132 -1.31 -10.29 -8.43
CA PHE A 132 -0.76 -10.46 -9.77
C PHE A 132 0.71 -10.86 -9.68
N ALA A 133 1.09 -11.84 -10.50
CA ALA A 133 2.48 -12.03 -10.89
C ALA A 133 2.80 -11.04 -12.02
N HIS A 134 4.09 -10.76 -12.24
CA HIS A 134 4.53 -9.98 -13.39
C HIS A 134 5.67 -10.69 -14.12
N GLN A 135 5.79 -10.45 -15.43
CA GLN A 135 6.81 -11.09 -16.29
C GLN A 135 8.26 -10.82 -15.86
N ASN A 136 8.50 -9.72 -15.13
CA ASN A 136 9.81 -9.40 -14.53
C ASN A 136 10.11 -10.21 -13.24
N GLY A 137 9.22 -11.11 -12.82
CA GLY A 137 9.36 -11.95 -11.64
C GLY A 137 8.83 -11.34 -10.34
N SER A 138 8.32 -10.11 -10.35
CA SER A 138 7.77 -9.49 -9.14
C SER A 138 6.31 -9.87 -8.89
N TYR A 139 5.89 -9.71 -7.65
CA TYR A 139 4.51 -9.78 -7.20
C TYR A 139 3.94 -8.37 -7.02
N ASN A 140 2.65 -8.24 -7.27
CA ASN A 140 1.94 -6.96 -7.30
C ASN A 140 0.52 -7.19 -6.80
N TRP A 141 -0.11 -6.15 -6.25
CA TRP A 141 -1.50 -6.26 -5.82
C TRP A 141 -2.21 -4.93 -5.77
N VAL A 142 -3.54 -5.03 -5.77
CA VAL A 142 -4.44 -3.98 -5.31
C VAL A 142 -5.35 -4.58 -4.24
N SER A 143 -5.46 -3.91 -3.10
CA SER A 143 -6.43 -4.25 -2.05
C SER A 143 -7.68 -3.37 -2.22
N ILE A 144 -8.84 -4.00 -2.40
CA ILE A 144 -10.13 -3.34 -2.58
C ILE A 144 -10.93 -3.48 -1.29
N GLY A 145 -11.29 -2.34 -0.70
CA GLY A 145 -12.14 -2.25 0.49
C GLY A 145 -13.61 -2.15 0.14
N ALA A 146 -14.42 -1.77 1.12
CA ALA A 146 -15.84 -1.52 0.89
C ALA A 146 -16.05 -0.35 -0.09
N ASP A 147 -17.25 -0.27 -0.67
CA ASP A 147 -17.61 0.73 -1.68
C ASP A 147 -16.66 0.78 -2.89
N ASN A 148 -15.97 -0.34 -3.16
CA ASN A 148 -14.98 -0.47 -4.23
C ASN A 148 -13.80 0.51 -4.13
N GLN A 149 -13.48 0.96 -2.91
CA GLN A 149 -12.36 1.85 -2.62
C GLN A 149 -11.02 1.11 -2.69
N VAL A 150 -9.99 1.76 -3.26
CA VAL A 150 -8.62 1.25 -3.20
C VAL A 150 -8.02 1.55 -1.83
N VAL A 151 -7.66 0.49 -1.12
CA VAL A 151 -6.99 0.56 0.21
C VAL A 151 -5.48 0.48 0.04
N GLU A 152 -5.01 -0.41 -0.83
CA GLU A 152 -3.58 -0.61 -1.06
C GLU A 152 -3.31 -0.81 -2.55
N VAL A 153 -2.17 -0.33 -3.01
CA VAL A 153 -1.55 -0.70 -4.28
C VAL A 153 -0.09 -1.00 -3.99
N GLU A 154 0.44 -2.08 -4.55
CA GLU A 154 1.88 -2.30 -4.56
C GLU A 154 2.34 -2.93 -5.87
N ARG A 155 3.46 -2.45 -6.39
CA ARG A 155 4.21 -3.09 -7.47
C ARG A 155 5.62 -3.45 -7.03
N GLU A 156 6.25 -4.32 -7.83
CA GLU A 156 7.67 -4.65 -7.70
C GLU A 156 8.01 -5.24 -6.31
N SER A 157 7.15 -6.13 -5.78
CA SER A 157 7.48 -6.89 -4.57
C SER A 157 8.22 -8.17 -4.95
N ASN A 158 9.46 -8.30 -4.51
CA ASN A 158 10.31 -9.47 -4.73
C ASN A 158 10.15 -10.47 -3.59
N TRP A 159 10.40 -11.75 -3.91
CA TRP A 159 10.31 -12.85 -2.96
C TRP A 159 11.66 -13.55 -2.80
N ASP A 160 12.07 -13.79 -1.56
CA ASP A 160 13.19 -14.66 -1.23
C ASP A 160 12.66 -16.08 -1.05
N TYR A 161 12.76 -16.90 -2.10
CA TYR A 161 12.31 -18.29 -2.07
C TYR A 161 13.10 -19.16 -1.09
N PHE A 162 14.37 -18.85 -0.86
CA PHE A 162 15.20 -19.63 0.07
C PHE A 162 14.77 -19.41 1.51
N ARG A 163 14.41 -18.16 1.86
CA ARG A 163 13.96 -17.78 3.20
C ARG A 163 12.44 -17.77 3.38
N SER A 164 11.69 -18.14 2.34
CA SER A 164 10.21 -18.17 2.31
C SER A 164 9.56 -16.88 2.81
N ARG A 165 10.06 -15.73 2.36
CA ARG A 165 9.58 -14.41 2.78
C ARG A 165 9.75 -13.36 1.69
N ARG A 166 9.18 -12.19 1.90
CA ARG A 166 9.42 -11.00 1.07
C ARG A 166 10.90 -10.64 1.10
N ALA A 167 11.47 -10.39 -0.08
CA ALA A 167 12.81 -9.82 -0.21
C ALA A 167 12.79 -8.28 -0.18
N THR A 168 11.60 -7.70 -0.37
CA THR A 168 11.38 -6.27 -0.53
C THR A 168 11.11 -5.59 0.79
N GLU A 169 11.80 -4.48 1.03
CA GLU A 169 11.61 -3.61 2.18
C GLU A 169 10.18 -3.03 2.25
N GLU A 170 9.58 -3.09 3.42
CA GLU A 170 8.17 -2.73 3.68
C GLU A 170 8.06 -1.38 4.38
N TRP A 171 8.62 -0.33 3.76
CA TRP A 171 8.56 1.04 4.30
C TRP A 171 7.14 1.60 4.47
N ASN A 172 6.13 0.92 3.91
CA ASN A 172 4.72 1.21 4.05
C ASN A 172 4.04 0.55 5.27
N TYR A 173 4.72 -0.36 5.98
CA TYR A 173 4.19 -1.03 7.16
C TYR A 173 4.93 -0.61 8.43
N ASP A 174 4.23 0.10 9.32
CA ASP A 174 4.80 0.65 10.55
C ASP A 174 5.43 -0.42 11.45
N HIS A 175 4.88 -1.63 11.49
CA HIS A 175 5.46 -2.76 12.22
C HIS A 175 6.84 -3.17 11.68
N TRP A 176 6.99 -3.26 10.36
CA TRP A 176 8.27 -3.59 9.73
C TRP A 176 9.28 -2.45 9.92
N VAL A 177 8.82 -1.20 9.78
CA VAL A 177 9.64 -0.01 10.02
C VAL A 177 10.15 0.04 11.47
N LEU A 178 9.32 -0.29 12.46
CA LEU A 178 9.74 -0.39 13.86
C LEU A 178 10.78 -1.49 14.09
N ALA A 179 10.58 -2.67 13.52
CA ALA A 179 11.55 -3.76 13.56
C ALA A 179 12.89 -3.33 12.95
N ARG A 180 12.84 -2.66 11.79
CA ARG A 180 14.01 -2.16 11.04
C ARG A 180 14.84 -1.17 11.86
N MET A 181 14.20 -0.41 12.73
CA MET A 181 14.81 0.56 13.63
C MET A 181 15.26 -0.04 14.97
N GLY A 182 15.13 -1.36 15.18
CA GLY A 182 15.43 -2.01 16.46
C GLY A 182 14.44 -1.64 17.58
N ARG A 183 13.24 -1.17 17.22
CA ARG A 183 12.19 -0.72 18.14
C ARG A 183 11.01 -1.70 18.23
N GLY A 184 11.14 -2.86 17.60
CA GLY A 184 10.19 -3.96 17.62
C GLY A 184 10.90 -5.27 17.29
N PRO A 185 10.25 -6.43 17.49
CA PRO A 185 10.80 -7.72 17.11
C PRO A 185 10.88 -7.86 15.59
N GLN A 186 11.78 -8.71 15.10
CA GLN A 186 11.73 -9.17 13.72
C GLN A 186 10.36 -9.82 13.46
N LEU A 187 9.72 -9.42 12.36
CA LEU A 187 8.45 -10.01 11.94
C LEU A 187 8.67 -11.42 11.40
N GLU A 188 7.70 -12.29 11.65
CA GLU A 188 7.67 -13.65 11.09
C GLU A 188 7.46 -13.61 9.57
N ALA A 189 7.84 -14.70 8.90
CA ALA A 189 7.47 -14.89 7.51
C ALA A 189 5.92 -14.83 7.36
N PRO A 190 5.38 -14.20 6.31
CA PRO A 190 6.06 -13.87 5.05
C PRO A 190 6.77 -12.51 5.02
N GLU A 191 6.80 -11.75 6.12
CA GLU A 191 7.35 -10.39 6.09
C GLU A 191 8.88 -10.37 5.89
N ALA A 192 9.35 -9.29 5.26
CA ALA A 192 10.75 -9.10 4.97
C ALA A 192 11.58 -9.02 6.25
N LEU A 193 12.85 -9.40 6.12
CA LEU A 193 13.81 -9.11 7.18
C LEU A 193 13.95 -7.60 7.33
N ALA A 194 13.94 -7.15 8.57
CA ALA A 194 14.08 -5.75 8.93
C ALA A 194 15.55 -5.48 9.26
#